data_AF-A0AAQ0H143-F1
#
_entry.id   AF-A0AAQ0H143-F1
#
_cell.length_a   1.000
_cell.length_b   1.000
_cell.length_c   1.000
_cell.angle_alpha   90.00
_cell.angle_beta   90.00
_cell.angle_gamma   90.00
#
_symmetry.space_group_name_H-M   'P 1'
#
loop_
_entity.id
_entity.type
_entity.pdbx_description
1 polymer ?
#
loop_
_entity_poly.entity_id
_entity_poly.type
_entity_poly.pdbx_seq_one_letter_code
_entity_poly.pdbx_strand_id
1 'polypeptide(L)'
;MHDASEPDALDLPGHTGVPADSASTLFSASEDPVKQAAIDRSIAAHHTLAALPDVRFATDNTIVTVLHPGFELLDVVGPFHFLAGTGATVHLATTGDTLAPVPSGSGASLIPTLTLAEVPTPVTVLLVPGGDTGVLLRDT
;
A
#
# COMPACT_ATOMS: atom_id res chain seq x y z
N MET A 1 -3.11 -8.42 51.52
CA MET A 1 -1.93 -7.61 51.15
C MET A 1 -1.48 -8.16 49.81
N HIS A 2 -2.08 -7.63 48.74
CA HIS A 2 -1.76 -8.00 47.36
C HIS A 2 -0.59 -7.12 46.93
N ASP A 3 0.50 -7.74 46.51
CA ASP A 3 1.58 -7.07 45.81
C ASP A 3 1.61 -7.60 44.37
N ALA A 4 1.75 -6.67 43.44
CA ALA A 4 1.48 -6.84 42.02
C ALA A 4 2.78 -7.15 41.27
N SER A 5 2.70 -8.08 40.32
CA SER A 5 3.62 -8.12 39.19
C SER A 5 2.81 -8.58 37.98
N GLU A 6 2.60 -7.66 37.04
CA GLU A 6 1.96 -7.90 35.75
C GLU A 6 2.76 -8.90 34.91
N PRO A 7 2.11 -9.83 34.18
CA PRO A 7 2.78 -10.55 33.11
C PRO A 7 2.83 -9.67 31.86
N ASP A 8 4.08 -9.42 31.45
CA ASP A 8 4.50 -8.76 30.22
C ASP A 8 3.79 -9.36 28.99
N ALA A 9 2.99 -8.54 28.33
CA ALA A 9 2.27 -8.90 27.13
C ALA A 9 3.16 -8.67 25.92
N LEU A 10 4.12 -9.56 25.65
CA LEU A 10 4.86 -9.62 24.39
C LEU A 10 5.80 -10.83 24.34
N ASP A 11 5.25 -12.03 24.13
CA ASP A 11 5.98 -13.04 23.34
C ASP A 11 5.02 -14.11 22.82
N LEU A 12 4.48 -13.88 21.62
CA LEU A 12 3.88 -14.95 20.84
C LEU A 12 4.95 -15.49 19.86
N PRO A 13 5.25 -16.79 19.91
CA PRO A 13 6.31 -17.37 19.11
C PRO A 13 5.98 -17.25 17.61
N GLY A 14 6.83 -16.52 16.88
CA GLY A 14 6.73 -16.38 15.42
C GLY A 14 6.69 -14.94 14.89
N HIS A 15 6.66 -13.93 15.76
CA HIS A 15 6.65 -12.53 15.34
C HIS A 15 7.95 -11.83 15.71
N THR A 16 8.95 -11.89 14.84
CA THR A 16 10.08 -10.96 14.92
C THR A 16 9.56 -9.57 14.54
N GLY A 17 9.77 -8.59 15.43
CA GLY A 17 9.40 -7.20 15.20
C GLY A 17 9.90 -6.70 13.85
N VAL A 18 8.99 -6.11 13.07
CA VAL A 18 9.29 -5.52 11.77
C VAL A 18 10.23 -4.33 11.97
N PRO A 19 11.44 -4.32 11.38
CA PRO A 19 12.23 -3.10 11.31
C PRO A 19 11.51 -2.10 10.39
N ALA A 20 11.42 -0.86 10.82
CA ALA A 20 10.67 0.21 10.15
C ALA A 20 11.19 0.62 8.76
N ASP A 21 12.32 0.05 8.30
CA ASP A 21 12.93 0.37 7.01
C ASP A 21 13.03 -0.88 6.13
N SER A 22 11.96 -1.22 5.41
CA SER A 22 12.06 -2.15 4.27
C SER A 22 10.91 -1.93 3.30
N ALA A 23 11.16 -1.10 2.29
CA ALA A 23 10.23 -0.83 1.19
C ALA A 23 9.98 -2.04 0.26
N SER A 24 10.46 -3.25 0.59
CA SER A 24 10.04 -4.49 -0.08
C SER A 24 10.40 -5.73 0.74
N THR A 25 9.40 -6.53 1.12
CA THR A 25 9.57 -7.83 1.79
C THR A 25 9.76 -9.00 0.81
N LEU A 26 9.90 -8.73 -0.50
CA LEU A 26 9.93 -9.77 -1.53
C LEU A 26 11.22 -10.60 -1.58
N PHE A 27 12.26 -10.21 -0.85
CA PHE A 27 13.55 -10.91 -0.84
C PHE A 27 14.03 -11.19 0.58
N SER A 28 13.76 -12.40 1.07
CA SER A 28 14.32 -12.92 2.32
C SER A 28 15.73 -13.49 2.11
N ALA A 29 16.57 -13.39 3.15
CA ALA A 29 17.92 -13.96 3.17
C ALA A 29 17.92 -15.45 2.79
N SER A 30 18.91 -15.88 2.02
CA SER A 30 18.98 -17.22 1.43
C SER A 30 20.27 -17.94 1.80
N GLU A 31 20.18 -19.22 2.18
CA GLU A 31 21.35 -20.07 2.42
C GLU A 31 22.07 -20.47 1.11
N ASP A 32 21.38 -20.40 -0.03
CA ASP A 32 21.99 -20.57 -1.35
C ASP A 32 22.85 -19.34 -1.71
N PRO A 33 24.18 -19.50 -1.90
CA PRO A 33 25.09 -18.39 -2.16
C PRO A 33 24.84 -17.69 -3.51
N VAL A 34 24.33 -18.40 -4.53
CA VAL A 34 24.01 -17.79 -5.83
C VAL A 34 22.79 -16.89 -5.69
N LYS A 35 21.77 -17.36 -4.97
CA LYS A 35 20.57 -16.57 -4.67
C LYS A 35 20.91 -15.38 -3.78
N GLN A 36 21.77 -15.55 -2.78
CA GLN A 36 22.21 -14.44 -1.93
C GLN A 36 22.95 -13.37 -2.72
N ALA A 37 23.89 -13.75 -3.59
CA ALA A 37 24.60 -12.80 -4.46
C ALA A 37 23.67 -12.06 -5.44
N ALA A 38 22.56 -12.69 -5.87
CA ALA A 38 21.55 -12.01 -6.68
C ALA A 38 20.75 -10.97 -5.86
N ILE A 39 20.39 -11.31 -4.61
CA ILE A 39 19.73 -10.40 -3.67
C ILE A 39 20.63 -9.20 -3.37
N ASP A 40 21.90 -9.45 -3.03
CA ASP A 40 22.86 -8.39 -2.69
C ASP A 40 23.06 -7.42 -3.86
N ARG A 41 23.13 -7.94 -5.10
CA ARG A 41 23.19 -7.09 -6.31
C ARG A 41 21.94 -6.25 -6.50
N SER A 42 20.76 -6.80 -6.23
CA SER A 42 19.50 -6.07 -6.32
C SER A 42 19.44 -4.93 -5.30
N ILE A 43 19.82 -5.21 -4.05
CA ILE A 43 19.90 -4.23 -2.96
C ILE A 43 20.90 -3.12 -3.30
N ALA A 44 22.11 -3.48 -3.74
CA ALA A 44 23.13 -2.52 -4.15
C ALA A 44 22.66 -1.63 -5.32
N ALA A 45 21.96 -2.21 -6.30
CA ALA A 45 21.38 -1.45 -7.41
C ALA A 45 20.29 -0.47 -6.92
N HIS A 46 19.43 -0.89 -6.00
CA HIS A 46 18.43 -0.02 -5.39
C HIS A 46 19.08 1.16 -4.65
N HIS A 47 20.09 0.91 -3.81
CA HIS A 47 20.83 1.98 -3.14
C HIS A 47 21.52 2.93 -4.12
N THR A 48 22.09 2.39 -5.20
CA THR A 48 22.73 3.21 -6.25
C THR A 48 21.71 4.14 -6.92
N LEU A 49 20.54 3.61 -7.27
CA LEU A 49 19.45 4.40 -7.86
C LEU A 49 18.95 5.47 -6.89
N ALA A 50 18.78 5.13 -5.61
CA ALA A 50 18.35 6.04 -4.56
C ALA A 50 19.33 7.18 -4.26
N ALA A 51 20.62 6.96 -4.53
CA ALA A 51 21.66 7.97 -4.33
C ALA A 51 21.82 8.95 -5.50
N LEU A 52 21.09 8.77 -6.61
CA LEU A 52 21.17 9.69 -7.76
C LEU A 52 20.52 11.05 -7.40
N PRO A 53 21.16 12.18 -7.74
CA PRO A 53 20.76 13.51 -7.27
C PRO A 53 19.37 13.98 -7.75
N ASP A 54 18.91 13.47 -8.89
CA ASP A 54 17.62 13.85 -9.49
C ASP A 54 16.53 12.76 -9.34
N VAL A 55 16.81 11.70 -8.59
CA VAL A 55 15.84 10.64 -8.30
C VAL A 55 15.29 10.85 -6.91
N ARG A 56 13.97 10.98 -6.79
CA ARG A 56 13.28 11.04 -5.51
C ARG A 56 12.22 9.96 -5.46
N PHE A 57 12.28 9.14 -4.42
CA PHE A 57 11.18 8.26 -4.05
C PHE A 57 10.04 9.10 -3.48
N ALA A 58 8.81 8.68 -3.74
CA ALA A 58 7.61 9.45 -3.42
C ALA A 58 7.14 9.18 -1.98
N THR A 59 8.07 9.01 -1.03
CA THR A 59 7.79 8.56 0.34
C THR A 59 6.92 9.52 1.15
N ASP A 60 6.93 10.80 0.78
CA ASP A 60 6.13 11.87 1.37
C ASP A 60 4.83 12.16 0.60
N ASN A 61 4.55 11.41 -0.46
CA ASN A 61 3.36 11.61 -1.28
C ASN A 61 2.19 10.76 -0.81
N THR A 62 1.02 11.39 -0.76
CA THR A 62 -0.25 10.72 -0.55
C THR A 62 -1.02 10.59 -1.87
N ILE A 63 -1.45 9.37 -2.16
CA ILE A 63 -2.13 9.00 -3.39
C ILE A 63 -3.48 8.42 -3.00
N VAL A 64 -4.52 8.85 -3.69
CA VAL A 64 -5.88 8.37 -3.46
C VAL A 64 -6.41 7.74 -4.73
N THR A 65 -6.79 6.47 -4.67
CA THR A 65 -7.48 5.75 -5.74
C THR A 65 -8.94 5.58 -5.38
N VAL A 66 -9.85 6.07 -6.22
CA VAL A 66 -11.30 6.00 -5.99
C VAL A 66 -11.83 4.61 -6.35
N LEU A 67 -12.49 3.95 -5.40
CA LEU A 67 -13.25 2.72 -5.61
C LEU A 67 -14.72 3.07 -5.76
N HIS A 68 -15.22 3.02 -6.98
CA HIS A 68 -16.65 3.08 -7.29
C HIS A 68 -17.15 1.71 -7.73
N PRO A 69 -18.42 1.33 -7.50
CA PRO A 69 -18.94 0.07 -8.00
C PRO A 69 -18.76 -0.07 -9.51
N GLY A 70 -18.32 -1.24 -9.97
CA GLY A 70 -18.10 -1.50 -11.40
C GLY A 70 -16.78 -0.94 -11.96
N PHE A 71 -15.84 -0.53 -11.11
CA PHE A 71 -14.51 -0.12 -11.54
C PHE A 71 -13.74 -1.24 -12.28
N GLU A 72 -12.82 -0.85 -13.16
CA GLU A 72 -11.87 -1.76 -13.79
C GLU A 72 -10.74 -2.12 -12.82
N LEU A 73 -10.64 -3.41 -12.45
CA LEU A 73 -9.69 -3.85 -11.42
C LEU A 73 -8.23 -3.53 -11.79
N LEU A 74 -7.86 -3.69 -13.06
CA LEU A 74 -6.50 -3.48 -13.54
C LEU A 74 -6.04 -2.01 -13.38
N ASP A 75 -6.98 -1.08 -13.57
CA ASP A 75 -6.74 0.36 -13.42
C ASP A 75 -6.48 0.75 -11.96
N VAL A 76 -6.88 -0.10 -10.99
CA VAL A 76 -6.55 0.07 -9.58
C VAL A 76 -5.25 -0.65 -9.24
N VAL A 77 -5.18 -1.96 -9.47
CA VAL A 77 -4.07 -2.78 -8.94
C VAL A 77 -2.76 -2.52 -9.66
N GLY A 78 -2.79 -2.13 -10.94
CA GLY A 78 -1.59 -1.79 -11.71
C GLY A 78 -0.90 -0.54 -11.15
N PRO A 79 -1.56 0.62 -11.16
CA PRO A 79 -1.03 1.84 -10.54
C PRO A 79 -0.74 1.68 -9.06
N PHE A 80 -1.58 0.98 -8.29
CA PHE A 80 -1.33 0.70 -6.87
C PHE A 80 0.03 0.02 -6.67
N HIS A 81 0.31 -1.06 -7.41
CA HIS A 81 1.56 -1.80 -7.28
C HIS A 81 2.78 -0.91 -7.56
N PHE A 82 2.75 -0.15 -8.66
CA PHE A 82 3.83 0.74 -9.04
C PHE A 82 4.05 1.85 -8.00
N LEU A 83 2.96 2.55 -7.63
CA LEU A 83 3.02 3.72 -6.76
C LEU A 83 3.41 3.35 -5.32
N ALA A 84 2.88 2.23 -4.79
CA ALA A 84 3.33 1.71 -3.50
C ALA A 84 4.82 1.34 -3.53
N GLY A 85 5.31 0.79 -4.66
CA GLY A 85 6.73 0.50 -4.86
C GLY A 85 7.65 1.74 -4.87
N THR A 86 7.09 2.95 -5.06
CA THR A 86 7.84 4.20 -4.92
C THR A 86 7.95 4.71 -3.47
N GLY A 87 7.33 4.01 -2.52
CA GLY A 87 7.25 4.41 -1.11
C GLY A 87 6.08 5.33 -0.77
N ALA A 88 5.25 5.71 -1.75
CA ALA A 88 4.09 6.55 -1.51
C ALA A 88 3.03 5.86 -0.64
N THR A 89 2.29 6.67 0.14
CA THR A 89 1.11 6.19 0.85
C THR A 89 -0.07 6.16 -0.11
N VAL A 90 -0.56 4.97 -0.44
CA VAL A 90 -1.68 4.78 -1.37
C VAL A 90 -2.94 4.37 -0.61
N HIS A 91 -3.98 5.20 -0.68
CA HIS A 91 -5.30 4.94 -0.11
C HIS A 91 -6.29 4.48 -1.18
N LEU A 92 -7.16 3.54 -0.80
CA LEU A 92 -8.33 3.15 -1.58
C LEU A 92 -9.56 3.84 -0.98
N ALA A 93 -10.06 4.88 -1.64
CA ALA A 93 -11.19 5.69 -1.17
C ALA A 93 -12.50 5.22 -1.81
N THR A 94 -13.48 4.80 -1.02
CA THR A 94 -14.79 4.41 -1.56
C THR A 94 -15.71 5.59 -1.80
N THR A 95 -16.49 5.52 -2.89
CA THR A 95 -17.60 6.46 -3.15
C THR A 95 -18.83 6.23 -2.27
N GLY A 96 -18.85 5.14 -1.50
CA GLY A 96 -19.89 4.90 -0.49
C GLY A 96 -19.53 5.50 0.87
N ASP A 97 -20.50 5.47 1.79
CA ASP A 97 -20.33 6.02 3.15
C ASP A 97 -19.66 5.05 4.14
N THR A 98 -19.28 3.85 3.69
CA THR A 98 -18.74 2.79 4.54
C THR A 98 -17.59 2.06 3.87
N LEU A 99 -16.78 1.36 4.66
CA LEU A 99 -15.68 0.51 4.18
C LEU A 99 -16.13 -0.89 3.73
N ALA A 100 -17.40 -1.03 3.33
CA ALA A 100 -17.89 -2.28 2.76
C ALA A 100 -17.10 -2.62 1.46
N PRO A 101 -16.87 -3.91 1.16
CA PRO A 101 -16.19 -4.30 -0.08
C PRO A 101 -16.89 -3.71 -1.32
N VAL A 102 -16.10 -3.11 -2.20
CA VAL A 102 -16.58 -2.53 -3.46
C VAL A 102 -16.32 -3.51 -4.60
N PRO A 103 -17.36 -3.98 -5.32
CA PRO A 103 -17.18 -4.92 -6.42
C PRO A 103 -16.66 -4.20 -7.68
N SER A 104 -15.64 -4.78 -8.31
CA SER A 104 -15.19 -4.43 -9.66
C SER A 104 -16.17 -4.91 -10.72
N GLY A 105 -16.06 -4.39 -11.94
CA GLY A 105 -16.85 -4.87 -13.08
C GLY A 105 -16.60 -6.35 -13.43
N SER A 106 -15.43 -6.88 -13.06
CA SER A 106 -15.03 -8.28 -13.24
C SER A 106 -15.44 -9.21 -12.08
N GLY A 107 -16.08 -8.70 -11.04
CA GLY A 107 -16.64 -9.47 -9.93
C GLY A 107 -15.70 -9.69 -8.73
N ALA A 108 -14.43 -9.29 -8.81
CA ALA A 108 -13.56 -9.23 -7.65
C ALA A 108 -13.92 -8.01 -6.79
N SER A 109 -13.83 -8.09 -5.46
CA SER A 109 -14.09 -6.95 -4.59
C SER A 109 -12.81 -6.47 -3.92
N LEU A 110 -12.65 -5.16 -3.80
CA LEU A 110 -11.60 -4.54 -2.99
C LEU A 110 -12.20 -3.91 -1.74
N ILE A 111 -11.48 -4.02 -0.62
CA ILE A 111 -11.85 -3.39 0.64
C ILE A 111 -11.24 -1.98 0.65
N PRO A 112 -12.05 -0.92 0.78
CA PRO A 112 -11.54 0.45 0.90
C PRO A 112 -10.72 0.63 2.18
N THR A 113 -9.72 1.51 2.13
CA THR A 113 -8.96 1.91 3.33
C THR A 113 -9.58 3.12 4.03
N LEU A 114 -10.36 3.92 3.30
CA LEU A 114 -11.05 5.11 3.82
C LEU A 114 -12.28 5.45 2.97
N THR A 115 -13.15 6.31 3.52
CA THR A 115 -14.22 6.99 2.78
C THR A 115 -13.72 8.29 2.19
N LEU A 116 -14.39 8.82 1.16
CA LEU A 116 -14.02 10.12 0.57
C LEU A 116 -13.98 11.27 1.59
N ALA A 117 -14.80 11.21 2.66
CA ALA A 117 -14.82 12.20 3.74
C ALA A 117 -13.57 12.16 4.64
N GLU A 118 -12.84 11.04 4.64
CA GLU A 118 -11.65 10.80 5.46
C GLU A 118 -10.34 11.00 4.68
N VAL A 119 -10.42 11.45 3.43
CA VAL A 119 -9.25 11.65 2.56
C VAL A 119 -8.30 12.69 3.18
N PRO A 120 -7.03 12.33 3.43
CA PRO A 120 -6.04 13.28 3.94
C PRO A 120 -5.75 14.38 2.92
N THR A 121 -5.43 15.58 3.41
CA THR A 121 -5.01 16.72 2.57
C THR A 121 -3.60 17.18 2.98
N PRO A 122 -2.74 17.54 2.02
CA PRO A 122 -2.95 17.55 0.56
C PRO A 122 -2.86 16.15 -0.07
N VAL A 123 -3.59 15.95 -1.17
CA VAL A 123 -3.45 14.78 -2.05
C VAL A 123 -2.47 15.12 -3.17
N THR A 124 -1.43 14.31 -3.36
CA THR A 124 -0.46 14.51 -4.46
C THR A 124 -1.02 14.01 -5.78
N VAL A 125 -1.68 12.84 -5.77
CA VAL A 125 -2.28 12.22 -6.95
C VAL A 125 -3.66 11.66 -6.59
N LEU A 126 -4.66 12.03 -7.38
CA LEU A 126 -5.98 11.42 -7.37
C LEU A 126 -6.12 10.54 -8.62
N LEU A 127 -6.38 9.25 -8.41
CA LEU A 127 -6.59 8.27 -9.47
C LEU A 127 -8.07 7.84 -9.46
N VAL A 128 -8.70 7.93 -10.62
CA VAL A 128 -10.05 7.44 -10.84
C VAL A 128 -9.95 6.33 -11.89
N PRO A 129 -10.23 5.07 -11.53
CA PRO A 129 -10.19 3.97 -12.49
C PRO A 129 -11.31 4.11 -13.53
N GLY A 130 -11.16 3.43 -14.66
CA GLY A 130 -12.24 3.25 -15.62
C GLY A 130 -13.35 2.32 -15.10
N GLY A 131 -14.29 1.99 -15.99
CA GLY A 131 -15.47 1.16 -15.68
C GLY A 131 -16.75 1.96 -15.77
N ASP A 132 -17.77 1.58 -14.98
CA ASP A 132 -19.05 2.31 -14.92
C ASP A 132 -18.93 3.62 -14.12
N THR A 133 -18.22 4.58 -14.71
CA THR A 133 -17.92 5.89 -14.11
C THR A 133 -19.14 6.82 -14.05
N GLY A 134 -20.28 6.44 -14.62
CA GLY A 134 -21.53 7.21 -14.53
C GLY A 134 -22.01 7.42 -13.09
N VAL A 135 -21.58 6.57 -12.16
CA VAL A 135 -21.80 6.72 -10.72
C VAL A 135 -21.16 7.98 -10.13
N LEU A 136 -20.09 8.49 -10.73
CA LEU A 136 -19.35 9.67 -10.25
C LEU A 136 -20.00 11.01 -10.62
N LEU A 137 -20.96 11.00 -11.55
CA LEU A 137 -21.68 12.20 -11.99
C LEU A 137 -22.93 12.48 -11.15
N ARG A 138 -23.21 11.65 -10.16
CA ARG A 138 -24.38 11.81 -9.30
C ARG A 138 -23.99 12.69 -8.12
N ASP A 139 -24.62 13.85 -8.02
CA ASP A 139 -24.66 14.63 -6.78
C ASP A 139 -25.49 13.82 -5.77
N THR A 140 -24.84 13.02 -4.94
CA THR A 140 -25.45 12.35 -3.78
C THR A 140 -25.44 13.27 -2.57
#